data_AF-A0A966K1C9-F1
#
_entry.id   AF-A0A966K1C9-F1
#
_cell.length_a   1.000
_cell.length_b   1.000
_cell.length_c   1.000
_cell.angle_alpha   90.00
_cell.angle_beta   90.00
_cell.angle_gamma   90.00
#
_symmetry.space_group_name_H-M   'P 1'
#
loop_
_entity.id
_entity.type
_entity.pdbx_description
1 polymer ?
#
loop_
_entity_poly.entity_id
_entity_poly.type
_entity_poly.pdbx_seq_one_letter_code
_entity_poly.pdbx_strand_id
1 'polypeptide(L)'
;MPAAAAPVAPTAPVVPAAAALVTPAAPLSFRDRLARARGVFATATAGVLRRSAIDQATWDELEEAMLRADLGVKVASSVLDSLRERVKRREITDVSALVAALRGEMVARLASAC
;
A
#
# COMPACT_ATOMS: atom_id res chain seq x y z
N MET A 1 11.98 -51.69 -43.63
CA MET A 1 12.51 -50.32 -43.71
C MET A 1 12.12 -49.57 -42.44
N PRO A 2 12.99 -49.48 -41.42
CA PRO A 2 12.85 -48.53 -40.33
C PRO A 2 13.65 -47.25 -40.62
N ALA A 3 13.05 -46.12 -40.25
CA ALA A 3 13.56 -44.78 -40.48
C ALA A 3 14.82 -44.49 -39.66
N ALA A 4 15.69 -43.71 -40.28
CA ALA A 4 16.96 -43.21 -39.77
C ALA A 4 16.76 -42.21 -38.61
N ALA A 5 17.65 -42.27 -37.62
CA ALA A 5 18.03 -41.13 -36.81
C ALA A 5 19.51 -41.31 -36.42
N ALA A 6 20.38 -40.61 -37.16
CA ALA A 6 21.80 -40.52 -36.87
C ALA A 6 22.06 -39.57 -35.66
N PRO A 7 23.19 -39.73 -34.96
CA PRO A 7 23.43 -39.20 -33.63
C PRO A 7 24.03 -37.79 -33.67
N VAL A 8 23.76 -36.98 -32.63
CA VAL A 8 24.55 -35.77 -32.33
C VAL A 8 24.77 -35.64 -30.83
N ALA A 9 26.01 -35.89 -30.43
CA ALA A 9 26.69 -35.28 -29.29
C ALA A 9 28.06 -34.82 -29.83
N PRO A 10 28.85 -33.90 -29.20
CA PRO A 10 28.74 -33.34 -27.84
C PRO A 10 29.16 -31.84 -27.67
N THR A 11 28.99 -31.33 -26.44
CA THR A 11 29.83 -30.36 -25.67
C THR A 11 30.07 -28.88 -26.08
N ALA A 12 29.78 -28.02 -25.06
CA ALA A 12 30.37 -26.72 -24.65
C ALA A 12 29.69 -25.40 -25.07
N PRO A 13 29.72 -24.32 -24.25
CA PRO A 13 30.11 -24.20 -22.83
C PRO A 13 29.04 -23.52 -21.94
N VAL A 14 29.03 -23.90 -20.66
CA VAL A 14 28.49 -23.10 -19.56
C VAL A 14 29.32 -21.82 -19.43
N VAL A 15 28.75 -20.69 -19.84
CA VAL A 15 29.27 -19.35 -19.50
C VAL A 15 28.43 -18.81 -18.32
N PRO A 16 29.05 -18.51 -17.16
CA PRO A 16 28.32 -18.04 -15.99
C PRO A 16 27.90 -16.60 -16.27
N ALA A 17 26.62 -16.41 -16.62
CA ALA A 17 26.01 -15.09 -16.57
C ALA A 17 26.03 -14.66 -15.10
N ALA A 18 26.91 -13.70 -14.82
CA ALA A 18 27.06 -12.95 -13.59
C ALA A 18 25.82 -13.05 -12.68
N ALA A 19 25.93 -13.88 -11.64
CA ALA A 19 25.20 -13.65 -10.41
C ALA A 19 25.75 -12.34 -9.85
N ALA A 20 25.20 -11.21 -10.32
CA ALA A 20 25.25 -9.97 -9.59
C ALA A 20 24.71 -10.33 -8.21
N LEU A 21 25.60 -10.32 -7.23
CA LEU A 21 25.27 -10.49 -5.83
C LEU A 21 24.17 -9.46 -5.55
N VAL A 22 22.92 -9.92 -5.49
CA VAL A 22 21.84 -9.15 -4.90
C VAL A 22 22.20 -9.13 -3.43
N THR A 23 23.08 -8.19 -3.04
CA THR A 23 23.26 -7.84 -1.64
C THR A 23 21.85 -7.60 -1.11
N PRO A 24 21.37 -8.39 -0.14
CA PRO A 24 20.03 -8.21 0.37
C PRO A 24 19.95 -6.76 0.83
N ALA A 25 19.05 -5.99 0.22
CA ALA A 25 18.80 -4.62 0.63
C ALA A 25 18.59 -4.65 2.15
N ALA A 26 19.37 -3.85 2.87
CA ALA A 26 19.33 -3.82 4.33
C ALA A 26 17.86 -3.75 4.81
N PRO A 27 17.50 -4.47 5.88
CA PRO A 27 16.12 -4.51 6.33
C PRO A 27 15.65 -3.07 6.58
N LEU A 28 14.54 -2.69 5.93
CA LEU A 28 13.98 -1.34 6.03
C LEU A 28 13.82 -0.98 7.50
N SER A 29 14.26 0.23 7.88
CA SER A 29 14.00 0.70 9.23
C SER A 29 12.49 0.91 9.42
N PHE A 30 12.05 0.97 10.68
CA PHE A 30 10.68 1.34 10.99
C PHE A 30 10.31 2.72 10.39
N ARG A 31 11.29 3.65 10.36
CA ARG A 31 11.12 4.97 9.74
C ARG A 31 10.94 4.87 8.23
N ASP A 32 11.65 3.97 7.54
CA ASP A 32 11.50 3.78 6.10
C ASP A 32 10.12 3.22 5.75
N ARG A 33 9.63 2.25 6.52
CA ARG A 33 8.26 1.72 6.36
C ARG A 33 7.21 2.81 6.61
N LEU A 34 7.39 3.61 7.66
CA LEU A 34 6.49 4.72 7.98
C LEU A 34 6.53 5.82 6.90
N ALA A 35 7.71 6.13 6.35
CA ALA A 35 7.87 7.09 5.27
C ALA A 35 7.15 6.60 4.00
N ARG A 36 7.23 5.31 3.69
CA ARG A 36 6.50 4.69 2.57
C ARG A 36 4.99 4.76 2.77
N ALA A 37 4.51 4.36 3.95
CA ALA A 37 3.10 4.46 4.31
C ALA A 37 2.59 5.91 4.20
N ARG A 38 3.36 6.88 4.70
CA ARG A 38 3.08 8.32 4.58
C ARG A 38 3.01 8.78 3.12
N GLY A 39 3.91 8.29 2.26
CA GLY A 39 3.92 8.62 0.83
C GLY A 39 2.71 8.10 0.06
N VAL A 40 2.30 6.85 0.33
CA VAL A 40 1.08 6.26 -0.23
C VAL A 40 -0.15 7.05 0.21
N PHE A 41 -0.22 7.37 1.50
CA PHE A 41 -1.30 8.17 2.06
C PHE A 41 -1.39 9.58 1.47
N ALA A 42 -0.25 10.25 1.32
CA ALA A 42 -0.20 11.59 0.74
C ALA A 42 -0.72 11.61 -0.69
N THR A 43 -0.40 10.59 -1.48
CA THR A 43 -0.90 10.46 -2.86
C THR A 43 -2.41 10.24 -2.89
N ALA A 44 -2.92 9.31 -2.07
CA ALA A 44 -4.36 9.01 -2.01
C ALA A 44 -5.17 10.21 -1.50
N THR A 45 -4.70 10.88 -0.44
CA THR A 45 -5.37 12.08 0.07
C THR A 45 -5.31 13.25 -0.92
N ALA A 46 -4.25 13.40 -1.72
CA ALA A 46 -4.20 14.39 -2.79
C ALA A 46 -5.21 14.10 -3.92
N GLY A 47 -5.43 12.82 -4.26
CA GLY A 47 -6.47 12.39 -5.21
C GLY A 47 -7.88 12.68 -4.69
N VAL A 48 -8.12 12.33 -3.43
CA VAL A 48 -9.39 12.58 -2.73
C VAL A 48 -9.67 14.08 -2.59
N LEU A 49 -8.69 14.92 -2.23
CA LEU A 49 -8.83 16.38 -2.09
C LEU A 49 -9.16 17.09 -3.41
N ARG A 50 -8.91 16.47 -4.57
CA ARG A 50 -9.36 17.01 -5.87
C ARG A 50 -10.85 16.77 -6.13
N ARG A 51 -11.50 15.91 -5.34
CA ARG A 51 -12.92 15.57 -5.47
C ARG A 51 -13.76 16.54 -4.63
N SER A 52 -14.92 16.95 -5.15
CA SER A 52 -15.79 17.93 -4.46
C SER A 52 -16.65 17.33 -3.36
N ALA A 53 -16.78 16.00 -3.28
CA ALA A 53 -17.69 15.34 -2.35
C ALA A 53 -17.07 14.05 -1.79
N ILE A 54 -17.53 13.67 -0.59
CA ILE A 54 -17.20 12.39 0.04
C ILE A 54 -18.18 11.34 -0.52
N ASP A 55 -17.77 10.66 -1.58
CA ASP A 55 -18.56 9.62 -2.24
C ASP A 55 -18.04 8.21 -1.90
N GLN A 56 -18.74 7.18 -2.40
CA GLN A 56 -18.32 5.79 -2.21
C GLN A 56 -16.89 5.56 -2.72
N ALA A 57 -16.57 6.13 -3.88
CA ALA A 57 -15.24 6.02 -4.47
C ALA A 57 -14.15 6.64 -3.59
N THR A 58 -14.46 7.67 -2.78
CA THR A 58 -13.49 8.26 -1.83
C THR A 58 -13.15 7.27 -0.73
N TRP A 59 -14.14 6.50 -0.25
CA TRP A 59 -13.91 5.48 0.76
C TRP A 59 -13.10 4.31 0.22
N ASP A 60 -13.42 3.83 -0.98
CA ASP A 60 -12.73 2.70 -1.61
C ASP A 60 -11.25 3.03 -1.88
N GLU A 61 -10.96 4.25 -2.38
CA GLU A 61 -9.58 4.71 -2.62
C GLU A 61 -8.77 4.83 -1.33
N LEU A 62 -9.42 5.27 -0.24
CA LEU A 62 -8.79 5.39 1.06
C LEU A 62 -8.48 4.00 1.66
N GLU A 63 -9.40 3.05 1.51
CA GLU A 63 -9.18 1.65 1.92
C GLU A 63 -8.03 1.02 1.15
N GLU A 64 -7.99 1.17 -0.18
CA GLU A 64 -6.92 0.65 -1.01
C GLU A 64 -5.56 1.21 -0.60
N ALA A 65 -5.49 2.53 -0.34
CA ALA A 65 -4.28 3.18 0.14
C ALA A 65 -3.82 2.64 1.50
N MET A 66 -4.76 2.35 2.40
CA MET A 66 -4.46 1.76 3.72
C MET A 66 -3.92 0.33 3.61
N LEU A 67 -4.49 -0.49 2.71
CA LEU A 67 -4.01 -1.85 2.46
C LEU A 67 -2.61 -1.85 1.87
N ARG A 68 -2.34 -0.92 0.93
CA ARG A 68 -1.01 -0.75 0.32
C ARG A 68 0.04 -0.21 1.30
N ALA A 69 -0.39 0.46 2.36
CA ALA A 69 0.47 1.00 3.41
C ALA A 69 0.80 0.00 4.54
N ASP A 70 0.56 -1.30 4.32
CA ASP A 70 0.83 -2.38 5.29
C ASP A 70 0.03 -2.28 6.61
N LEU A 71 -1.12 -1.59 6.63
CA LEU A 71 -1.99 -1.49 7.82
C LEU A 71 -2.86 -2.74 8.03
N GLY A 72 -3.17 -3.45 6.94
CA GLY A 72 -4.05 -4.61 6.93
C GLY A 72 -5.54 -4.27 7.04
N VAL A 73 -6.38 -5.26 6.67
CA VAL A 73 -7.84 -5.11 6.54
C VAL A 73 -8.50 -4.67 7.85
N LYS A 74 -8.20 -5.34 8.97
CA LYS A 74 -8.83 -5.07 10.26
C LYS A 74 -8.64 -3.63 10.74
N VAL A 75 -7.43 -3.08 10.56
CA VAL A 75 -7.12 -1.70 10.98
C VAL A 75 -7.77 -0.72 10.01
N ALA A 76 -7.67 -0.96 8.70
CA ALA A 76 -8.28 -0.13 7.68
C ALA A 76 -9.80 0.01 7.90
N SER A 77 -10.54 -1.10 7.98
CA SER A 77 -11.99 -1.08 8.18
C SER A 77 -12.37 -0.38 9.48
N SER A 78 -11.69 -0.66 10.59
CA SER A 78 -11.97 0.00 11.89
C SER A 78 -11.81 1.53 11.86
N VAL A 79 -10.79 2.03 11.14
CA VAL A 79 -10.56 3.47 10.98
C VAL A 79 -11.62 4.09 10.07
N LEU A 80 -11.90 3.45 8.93
CA LEU A 80 -12.90 3.93 7.96
C LEU A 80 -14.31 3.95 8.53
N ASP A 81 -14.71 2.94 9.30
CA ASP A 81 -16.01 2.89 9.96
C ASP A 81 -16.18 4.04 10.97
N SER A 82 -15.13 4.33 11.73
CA SER A 82 -15.12 5.46 12.68
C SER A 82 -15.29 6.80 11.95
N LEU A 83 -14.62 6.98 10.81
CA LEU A 83 -14.76 8.18 9.97
C LEU A 83 -16.14 8.29 9.33
N ARG A 84 -16.69 7.17 8.81
CA ARG A 84 -18.04 7.12 8.24
C ARG A 84 -19.09 7.52 9.26
N GLU A 85 -18.97 7.07 10.50
CA GLU A 85 -19.89 7.45 11.56
C GLU A 85 -19.84 8.95 11.86
N ARG A 86 -18.64 9.54 11.87
CA ARG A 86 -18.47 11.00 12.04
C ARG A 86 -19.06 11.81 10.89
N VAL A 87 -18.94 11.33 9.65
CA VAL A 87 -19.61 11.92 8.48
C VAL A 87 -21.13 11.85 8.63
N LYS A 88 -21.68 10.70 9.06
CA LYS A 88 -23.13 10.55 9.32
C LYS A 88 -23.64 11.51 10.41
N ARG A 89 -22.84 11.73 11.45
CA ARG A 89 -23.10 12.71 12.51
C ARG A 89 -22.92 14.17 12.07
N ARG A 90 -22.62 14.42 10.79
CA ARG A 90 -22.34 15.75 10.19
C ARG A 90 -21.16 16.50 10.84
N GLU A 91 -20.24 15.78 11.48
CA GLU A 91 -19.01 16.37 12.03
C GLU A 91 -17.95 16.65 10.95
N ILE A 92 -18.07 15.97 9.81
CA ILE A 92 -17.18 16.08 8.66
C ILE A 92 -18.03 16.49 7.47
N THR A 93 -17.92 17.74 7.05
CA THR A 93 -18.70 18.32 5.95
C THR A 93 -17.96 18.34 4.62
N ASP A 94 -16.62 18.32 4.67
CA ASP A 94 -15.77 18.52 3.50
C ASP A 94 -14.60 17.55 3.49
N VAL A 95 -14.01 17.36 2.30
CA VAL A 95 -12.89 16.44 2.11
C VAL A 95 -11.66 16.83 2.92
N SER A 96 -11.39 18.13 3.10
CA SER A 96 -10.32 18.61 3.96
C SER A 96 -10.53 18.22 5.43
N ALA A 97 -11.77 18.30 5.91
CA ALA A 97 -12.15 17.86 7.24
C ALA A 97 -12.02 16.34 7.40
N LEU A 98 -12.30 15.56 6.34
CA LEU A 98 -12.10 14.10 6.34
C LEU A 98 -10.61 13.76 6.53
N VAL A 99 -9.72 14.41 5.78
CA VAL A 99 -8.26 14.19 5.89
C VAL A 99 -7.75 14.58 7.28
N ALA A 100 -8.23 15.70 7.83
CA ALA A 100 -7.88 16.13 9.17
C ALA A 100 -8.37 15.14 10.25
N ALA A 101 -9.61 14.66 10.12
CA ALA A 101 -10.20 13.68 11.00
C ALA A 101 -9.44 12.34 10.99
N LEU A 102 -9.05 11.88 9.80
CA LEU A 102 -8.28 10.65 9.60
C LEU A 102 -6.90 10.74 10.26
N ARG A 103 -6.21 11.87 10.11
CA ARG A 103 -4.95 12.13 10.82
C ARG A 103 -5.16 12.10 12.33
N GLY A 104 -6.20 12.76 12.83
CA GLY A 104 -6.54 12.78 14.26
C GLY A 104 -6.78 11.38 14.81
N GLU A 105 -7.57 10.58 14.10
CA GLU A 105 -7.88 9.19 14.45
C GLU A 105 -6.63 8.31 14.53
N MET A 106 -5.73 8.43 13.54
CA MET A 106 -4.46 7.70 13.54
C MET A 106 -3.56 8.09 14.72
N VAL A 107 -3.45 9.39 15.01
CA VAL A 107 -2.67 9.88 16.15
C VAL A 107 -3.27 9.42 17.47
N ALA A 108 -4.59 9.49 17.62
CA ALA A 108 -5.29 9.04 18.82
C ALA A 108 -5.04 7.56 19.11
N ARG A 109 -5.13 6.70 18.08
CA ARG A 109 -4.88 5.26 18.20
C ARG A 109 -3.43 4.93 18.58
N LEU A 110 -2.47 5.70 18.06
CA LEU A 110 -1.07 5.55 18.43
C LEU A 110 -0.82 6.03 19.86
N ALA A 111 -1.46 7.12 20.28
CA ALA A 111 -1.34 7.65 21.63
C ALA A 111 -2.00 6.75 22.68
N SER A 112 -3.12 6.09 22.36
CA SER A 112 -3.81 5.15 23.26
C SER A 112 -3.19 3.75 23.31
N ALA A 113 -2.31 3.43 22.35
CA ALA A 113 -1.57 2.18 22.33
C ALA A 113 -0.27 2.24 23.17
N CYS A 114 0.02 3.40 23.75
CA CYS A 114 1.13 3.67 24.67
C CYS A 114 0.58 3.73 26.10
#